data_AF-A0AAV6N087-F1
#
_entry.id   AF-A0AAV6N087-F1
#
_cell.length_a   1.000
_cell.length_b   1.000
_cell.length_c   1.000
_cell.angle_alpha   90.00
_cell.angle_beta   90.00
_cell.angle_gamma   90.00
#
_symmetry.space_group_name_H-M   'P 1'
#
loop_
_entity.id
_entity.type
_entity.pdbx_description
1 polymer ?
#
loop_
_entity_poly.entity_id
_entity_poly.type
_entity_poly.pdbx_seq_one_letter_code
_entity_poly.pdbx_strand_id
1 'polypeptide(L)'
;MNEIKFETYSNNTDVSISSNPLGQMIQFHLPMAKFSNHSSLPSPFQPFIVILVIVFFLFLTITTSYSATLLNILDFGAIRGGGRDSNPAFRRAWAKACMSSESTIVYVPNGRFLVRPIEFHGGCGNKDISFHIDGALVAPSDYRILGDLRSWLSFDGVDGVTLSGGVLDANGAALWDCKSSAAHCPVGAMVPTSNSSSII
;
A
#
# COMPACT_ATOMS: atom_id res chain seq x y z
N MET A 1 16.12 -79.19 -8.23
CA MET A 1 15.65 -78.16 -7.30
C MET A 1 16.68 -77.04 -7.28
N ASN A 2 16.31 -75.96 -7.97
CA ASN A 2 16.62 -74.55 -7.74
C ASN A 2 18.07 -74.16 -7.38
N GLU A 3 18.78 -73.63 -8.39
CA GLU A 3 19.68 -72.49 -8.20
C GLU A 3 18.86 -71.28 -7.75
N ILE A 4 19.34 -70.56 -6.73
CA ILE A 4 19.06 -69.12 -6.60
C ILE A 4 20.38 -68.41 -6.38
N LYS A 5 20.68 -67.56 -7.35
CA LYS A 5 21.77 -66.61 -7.45
C LYS A 5 21.39 -65.35 -6.67
N PHE A 6 22.29 -64.85 -5.83
CA PHE A 6 22.12 -63.55 -5.18
C PHE A 6 22.50 -62.45 -6.18
N GLU A 7 21.54 -61.58 -6.51
CA GLU A 7 21.76 -60.34 -7.23
C GLU A 7 22.04 -59.22 -6.23
N THR A 8 23.20 -58.58 -6.34
CA THR A 8 23.46 -57.26 -5.76
C THR A 8 23.39 -56.23 -6.88
N TYR A 9 22.42 -55.32 -6.80
CA TYR A 9 22.23 -54.21 -7.73
C TYR A 9 23.35 -53.18 -7.54
N SER A 10 24.32 -53.16 -8.45
CA SER A 10 25.46 -52.24 -8.44
C SER A 10 25.31 -51.21 -9.55
N ASN A 11 25.49 -49.93 -9.19
CA ASN A 11 25.89 -48.89 -10.13
C ASN A 11 27.16 -49.37 -10.85
N ASN A 12 26.97 -49.72 -12.13
CA ASN A 12 27.94 -50.21 -13.10
C ASN A 12 29.41 -49.87 -12.78
N THR A 13 30.10 -50.80 -12.13
CA THR A 13 31.51 -51.13 -12.36
C THR A 13 31.79 -52.53 -11.81
N ASP A 14 31.41 -53.56 -12.57
CA ASP A 14 31.86 -54.92 -12.28
C ASP A 14 33.26 -55.12 -12.86
N VAL A 15 34.26 -55.28 -11.99
CA VAL A 15 35.60 -55.72 -12.36
C VAL A 15 35.73 -57.18 -11.93
N SER A 16 35.78 -58.09 -12.90
CA SER A 16 36.07 -59.50 -12.66
C SER A 16 37.57 -59.74 -12.85
N ILE A 17 38.24 -60.23 -11.81
CA ILE A 17 39.66 -60.62 -11.85
C ILE A 17 39.73 -62.15 -11.73
N SER A 18 40.29 -62.81 -12.73
CA SER A 18 40.66 -64.23 -12.68
C SER A 18 42.16 -64.34 -12.95
N SER A 19 42.89 -65.01 -12.06
CA SER A 19 44.33 -65.23 -12.14
C SER A 19 44.65 -66.61 -12.74
N ASN A 20 45.60 -66.69 -13.67
CA ASN A 20 46.23 -67.95 -14.08
C ASN A 20 47.77 -67.79 -14.17
N PRO A 21 48.60 -68.81 -13.81
CA PRO A 21 49.97 -68.63 -13.33
C PRO A 21 51.07 -68.73 -14.40
N LEU A 22 50.77 -68.49 -15.68
CA LEU A 22 51.75 -68.60 -16.78
C LEU A 22 51.80 -67.28 -17.53
N GLY A 23 52.74 -66.41 -17.12
CA GLY A 23 52.79 -64.99 -17.46
C GLY A 23 52.91 -64.65 -18.95
N GLN A 24 51.85 -64.03 -19.49
CA GLN A 24 51.89 -63.17 -20.67
C GLN A 24 51.10 -61.87 -20.45
N MET A 25 51.57 -60.79 -21.08
CA MET A 25 51.17 -59.39 -20.82
C MET A 25 49.70 -59.09 -21.09
N ILE A 26 49.04 -58.44 -20.13
CA ILE A 26 47.72 -57.85 -20.32
C ILE A 26 47.89 -56.36 -20.59
N GLN A 27 47.67 -55.97 -21.85
CA GLN A 27 47.65 -54.57 -22.27
C GLN A 27 46.32 -53.94 -21.84
N PHE A 28 46.36 -53.01 -20.88
CA PHE A 28 45.18 -52.27 -20.44
C PHE A 28 44.85 -51.19 -21.47
N HIS A 29 43.84 -51.42 -22.31
CA HIS A 29 43.21 -50.38 -23.11
C HIS A 29 42.06 -49.79 -22.30
N LEU A 30 42.27 -48.61 -21.74
CA LEU A 30 41.19 -47.80 -21.18
C LEU A 30 40.34 -47.29 -22.36
N PRO A 31 39.02 -47.54 -22.41
CA PRO A 31 38.18 -46.80 -23.35
C PRO A 31 38.20 -45.34 -22.90
N MET A 32 38.71 -44.44 -23.75
CA MET A 32 38.46 -43.02 -23.60
C MET A 32 36.94 -42.83 -23.55
N ALA A 33 36.44 -42.36 -22.42
CA ALA A 33 35.06 -41.91 -22.34
C ALA A 33 34.89 -40.79 -23.38
N LYS A 34 34.14 -41.09 -24.44
CA LYS A 34 33.75 -40.10 -25.43
C LYS A 34 32.79 -39.15 -24.71
N PHE A 35 33.30 -38.01 -24.25
CA PHE A 35 32.44 -36.87 -23.90
C PHE A 35 31.73 -36.47 -25.18
N SER A 36 30.51 -36.97 -25.34
CA SER A 36 29.60 -36.45 -26.33
C SER A 36 29.28 -35.03 -25.88
N ASN A 37 29.91 -34.05 -26.52
CA ASN A 37 29.40 -32.70 -26.50
C ASN A 37 27.97 -32.78 -27.07
N HIS A 38 26.97 -32.75 -26.20
CA HIS A 38 25.60 -32.47 -26.62
C HIS A 38 25.54 -30.98 -27.01
N SER A 39 26.14 -30.67 -28.14
CA SER A 39 25.81 -29.49 -28.93
C SER A 39 24.35 -29.64 -29.35
N SER A 40 23.57 -28.61 -28.99
CA SER A 40 22.24 -28.27 -29.50
C SER A 40 21.15 -29.34 -29.33
N LEU A 41 20.36 -29.21 -28.26
CA LEU A 41 18.94 -29.57 -28.36
C LEU A 41 18.31 -28.66 -29.44
N PRO A 42 17.75 -29.19 -30.54
CA PRO A 42 16.89 -28.42 -31.42
C PRO A 42 15.49 -28.48 -30.82
N SER A 43 15.03 -27.42 -30.15
CA SER A 43 13.64 -27.34 -29.75
C SER A 43 13.00 -26.06 -30.30
N PRO A 44 11.92 -26.16 -31.11
CA PRO A 44 11.12 -24.99 -31.51
C PRO A 44 10.37 -24.35 -30.32
N PHE A 45 10.57 -24.87 -29.10
CA PHE A 45 10.01 -24.37 -27.85
C PHE A 45 10.91 -23.37 -27.10
N GLN A 46 12.16 -23.18 -27.54
CA GLN A 46 13.07 -22.17 -26.99
C GLN A 46 12.52 -20.72 -27.00
N PRO A 47 11.83 -20.22 -28.05
CA PRO A 47 11.32 -18.84 -28.02
C PRO A 47 10.21 -18.66 -26.97
N PHE A 48 9.39 -19.68 -26.73
CA PHE A 48 8.32 -19.60 -25.72
C PHE A 48 8.88 -19.50 -24.30
N ILE A 49 9.92 -20.26 -23.99
CA ILE A 49 10.59 -20.18 -22.69
C ILE A 49 11.24 -18.81 -22.51
N VAL A 50 11.92 -18.29 -23.55
CA VAL A 50 12.52 -16.96 -23.50
C VAL A 50 11.44 -15.87 -23.34
N ILE A 51 10.31 -15.96 -24.04
CA ILE A 51 9.19 -15.04 -23.90
C ILE A 51 8.57 -15.12 -22.50
N LEU A 52 8.35 -16.32 -21.95
CA LEU A 52 7.81 -16.50 -20.60
C LEU A 52 8.76 -15.92 -19.54
N VAL A 53 10.07 -16.08 -19.71
CA VAL A 53 11.08 -15.48 -18.84
C VAL A 53 11.07 -13.96 -18.95
N ILE A 54 10.99 -13.40 -20.16
CA ILE A 54 10.87 -11.94 -20.37
C ILE A 54 9.58 -11.40 -19.76
N VAL A 55 8.44 -12.05 -19.96
CA VAL A 55 7.15 -11.66 -19.36
C VAL A 55 7.21 -11.75 -17.84
N PHE A 56 7.84 -12.78 -17.28
CA PHE A 56 8.04 -12.91 -15.83
C PHE A 56 8.95 -11.81 -15.27
N PHE A 57 10.06 -11.48 -15.94
CA PHE A 57 10.91 -10.35 -15.55
C PHE A 57 10.21 -9.00 -15.71
N LEU A 58 9.42 -8.79 -16.78
CA LEU A 58 8.59 -7.60 -16.94
C LEU A 58 7.52 -7.52 -15.85
N PHE A 59 6.91 -8.64 -15.47
CA PHE A 59 5.93 -8.71 -14.38
C PHE A 59 6.57 -8.42 -13.01
N LEU A 60 7.81 -8.90 -12.78
CA LEU A 60 8.60 -8.57 -11.59
C LEU A 60 8.95 -7.07 -11.51
N THR A 61 9.22 -6.42 -12.65
CA THR A 61 9.52 -4.98 -12.70
C THR A 61 8.32 -4.06 -12.44
N ILE A 62 7.08 -4.58 -12.48
CA ILE A 62 5.86 -3.78 -12.26
C ILE A 62 5.46 -3.76 -10.77
N THR A 63 6.27 -4.32 -9.86
CA THR A 63 6.00 -4.24 -8.42
C THR A 63 6.42 -2.89 -7.83
N THR A 64 5.82 -1.79 -8.30
CA THR A 64 5.83 -0.52 -7.56
C THR A 64 5.07 -0.72 -6.25
N SER A 65 5.80 -0.87 -5.14
CA SER A 65 5.22 -0.80 -3.80
C SER A 65 4.69 0.61 -3.57
N TYR A 66 3.37 0.80 -3.65
CA TYR A 66 2.73 2.04 -3.22
C TYR A 66 2.79 2.11 -1.70
N SER A 67 3.79 2.81 -1.18
CA SER A 67 3.95 3.09 0.24
C SER A 67 3.37 4.47 0.51
N ALA A 68 2.49 4.58 1.49
CA ALA A 68 1.94 5.85 1.95
C ALA A 68 2.35 6.11 3.38
N THR A 69 2.77 7.35 3.67
CA THR A 69 3.08 7.79 5.03
C THR A 69 1.78 7.96 5.82
N LEU A 70 1.63 7.26 6.94
CA LEU A 70 0.48 7.40 7.83
C LEU A 70 0.75 8.45 8.93
N LEU A 71 -0.10 9.46 9.02
CA LEU A 71 -0.06 10.52 10.03
C LEU A 71 -1.31 10.45 10.91
N ASN A 72 -1.23 9.74 12.04
CA ASN A 72 -2.33 9.65 12.99
C ASN A 72 -2.45 10.95 13.79
N ILE A 73 -3.62 11.61 13.76
CA ILE A 73 -3.84 12.90 14.44
C ILE A 73 -3.62 12.85 15.96
N LEU A 74 -3.67 11.67 16.58
CA LEU A 74 -3.38 11.49 18.00
C LEU A 74 -1.90 11.76 18.31
N ASP A 75 -1.00 11.42 17.39
CA ASP A 75 0.44 11.71 17.50
C ASP A 75 0.71 13.20 17.41
N PHE A 76 -0.24 13.96 16.86
CA PHE A 76 -0.26 15.42 16.82
C PHE A 76 -1.12 16.02 17.94
N GLY A 77 -1.44 15.26 18.98
CA GLY A 77 -2.10 15.74 20.19
C GLY A 77 -3.61 15.94 20.10
N ALA A 78 -4.28 15.36 19.12
CA ALA A 78 -5.75 15.25 19.15
C ALA A 78 -6.18 14.40 20.35
N ILE A 79 -7.34 14.72 20.95
CA ILE A 79 -7.91 13.97 22.06
C ILE A 79 -9.28 13.46 21.64
N ARG A 80 -9.52 12.16 21.88
CA ARG A 80 -10.82 11.52 21.66
C ARG A 80 -11.87 12.08 22.63
N GLY A 81 -13.10 12.19 22.16
CA GLY A 81 -14.28 12.54 22.98
C GLY A 81 -14.88 13.91 22.71
N GLY A 82 -14.30 14.69 21.79
CA GLY A 82 -14.89 15.96 21.32
C GLY A 82 -14.89 17.10 22.36
N GLY A 83 -14.22 16.94 23.50
CA GLY A 83 -14.15 17.97 24.54
C GLY A 83 -13.07 19.03 24.30
N ARG A 84 -12.14 18.81 23.37
CA ARG A 84 -11.01 19.72 23.08
C ARG A 84 -10.88 19.97 21.58
N ASP A 85 -10.61 21.22 21.23
CA ASP A 85 -10.34 21.63 19.86
C ASP A 85 -9.15 20.85 19.27
N SER A 86 -9.40 20.15 18.17
CA SER A 86 -8.45 19.31 17.45
C SER A 86 -7.76 20.05 16.30
N ASN A 87 -8.12 21.31 16.01
CA ASN A 87 -7.49 22.10 14.95
C ASN A 87 -5.96 22.16 15.04
N PRO A 88 -5.32 22.29 16.22
CA PRO A 88 -3.85 22.25 16.32
C PRO A 88 -3.25 20.92 15.87
N ALA A 89 -3.95 19.81 16.08
CA ALA A 89 -3.49 18.50 15.63
C ALA A 89 -3.61 18.38 14.10
N PHE A 90 -4.76 18.76 13.55
CA PHE A 90 -4.99 18.77 12.10
C PHE A 90 -4.02 19.68 11.35
N ARG A 91 -3.75 20.90 11.85
CA ARG A 91 -2.77 21.80 11.21
C ARG A 91 -1.36 21.21 11.18
N ARG A 92 -0.94 20.55 12.27
CA ARG A 92 0.39 19.92 12.33
C ARG A 92 0.49 18.70 11.41
N ALA A 93 -0.55 17.86 11.39
CA ALA A 93 -0.62 16.72 10.47
C ALA A 93 -0.63 17.19 9.01
N TRP A 94 -1.44 18.20 8.67
CA TRP A 94 -1.50 18.81 7.34
C TRP A 94 -0.15 19.40 6.92
N ALA A 95 0.50 20.19 7.77
CA ALA A 95 1.80 20.77 7.46
C ALA A 95 2.83 19.68 7.15
N LYS A 96 2.83 18.57 7.90
CA LYS A 96 3.73 17.44 7.64
C LYS A 96 3.38 16.71 6.34
N ALA A 97 2.09 16.50 6.04
CA ALA A 97 1.66 15.88 4.79
C ALA A 97 2.01 16.73 3.55
N CYS A 98 1.78 18.04 3.65
CA CYS A 98 2.01 19.03 2.60
C CYS A 98 3.49 19.13 2.20
N MET A 99 4.41 18.95 3.16
CA MET A 99 5.86 18.94 2.94
C MET A 99 6.42 17.56 2.54
N SER A 100 5.61 16.50 2.53
CA SER A 100 6.06 15.15 2.18
C SER A 100 6.40 15.04 0.69
N SER A 101 7.39 14.22 0.35
CA SER A 101 7.68 13.81 -1.02
C SER A 101 6.92 12.55 -1.44
N GLU A 102 6.24 11.89 -0.50
CA GLU A 102 5.52 10.64 -0.69
C GLU A 102 4.01 10.81 -0.46
N SER A 103 3.22 9.92 -1.04
CA SER A 103 1.79 9.79 -0.73
C SER A 103 1.57 9.76 0.79
N THR A 104 0.61 10.54 1.28
CA THR A 104 0.39 10.69 2.72
C THR A 104 -1.07 10.53 3.10
N ILE A 105 -1.32 9.75 4.15
CA ILE A 105 -2.63 9.54 4.75
C ILE A 105 -2.66 10.28 6.09
N VAL A 106 -3.49 11.31 6.22
CA VAL A 106 -3.88 11.91 7.50
C VAL A 106 -4.99 11.04 8.09
N TYR A 107 -4.65 10.27 9.13
CA TYR A 107 -5.53 9.27 9.72
C TYR A 107 -6.26 9.79 10.96
N VAL A 108 -7.59 9.68 10.94
CA VAL A 108 -8.48 10.01 12.07
C VAL A 108 -9.05 8.71 12.63
N PRO A 109 -8.57 8.22 13.78
CA PRO A 109 -9.03 6.95 14.33
C PRO A 109 -10.45 7.04 14.87
N ASN A 110 -11.01 5.89 15.24
CA ASN A 110 -12.28 5.81 15.96
C ASN A 110 -12.32 6.75 17.19
N GLY A 111 -13.43 7.50 17.29
CA GLY A 111 -13.68 8.51 18.33
C GLY A 111 -14.32 9.77 17.78
N ARG A 112 -14.71 10.69 18.67
CA ARG A 112 -15.22 12.03 18.30
C ARG A 112 -14.11 13.08 18.47
N PHE A 113 -13.94 13.97 17.50
CA PHE A 113 -12.95 15.03 17.52
C PHE A 113 -13.61 16.36 17.21
N LEU A 114 -13.52 17.33 18.14
CA LEU A 114 -14.06 18.67 17.93
C LEU A 114 -13.17 19.41 16.96
N VAL A 115 -13.75 19.86 15.85
CA VAL A 115 -13.07 20.63 14.81
C VAL A 115 -13.78 21.97 14.71
N ARG A 116 -13.08 23.04 15.08
CA ARG A 116 -13.54 24.41 14.82
C ARG A 116 -13.29 24.75 13.34
N PRO A 117 -13.82 25.85 12.80
CA PRO A 117 -13.54 26.25 11.42
C PRO A 117 -12.04 26.16 11.10
N ILE A 118 -11.72 25.42 10.05
CA ILE A 118 -10.34 25.15 9.65
C ILE A 118 -10.18 25.23 8.15
N GLU A 119 -9.06 25.83 7.75
CA GLU A 119 -8.64 25.96 6.37
C GLU A 119 -7.27 25.30 6.20
N PHE A 120 -7.17 24.48 5.18
CA PHE A 120 -5.95 23.80 4.75
C PHE A 120 -5.47 24.46 3.46
N HIS A 121 -4.42 25.27 3.56
CA HIS A 121 -3.84 25.95 2.41
C HIS A 121 -2.91 25.03 1.62
N GLY A 122 -2.90 25.22 0.31
CA GLY A 122 -2.01 24.56 -0.62
C GLY A 122 -0.64 25.23 -0.76
N GLY A 123 -0.07 25.17 -1.95
CA GLY A 123 1.37 25.34 -2.14
C GLY A 123 2.18 24.13 -1.67
N CYS A 124 1.54 22.96 -1.58
CA CYS A 124 2.15 21.71 -1.19
C CYS A 124 2.99 21.13 -2.34
N GLY A 125 4.18 20.61 -2.00
CA GLY A 125 4.94 19.78 -2.93
C GLY A 125 4.27 18.43 -3.15
N ASN A 126 3.58 17.92 -2.11
CA ASN A 126 2.78 16.72 -2.19
C ASN A 126 1.44 16.98 -2.88
N LYS A 127 1.08 16.11 -3.83
CA LYS A 127 -0.19 16.11 -4.56
C LYS A 127 -0.98 14.81 -4.40
N ASP A 128 -0.66 14.02 -3.39
CA ASP A 128 -1.34 12.78 -3.05
C ASP A 128 -1.52 12.71 -1.53
N ILE A 129 -2.46 13.51 -1.03
CA ILE A 129 -2.81 13.57 0.39
C ILE A 129 -4.22 13.05 0.57
N SER A 130 -4.41 12.04 1.40
CA SER A 130 -5.73 11.53 1.76
C SER A 130 -6.02 11.79 3.23
N PHE A 131 -7.24 12.21 3.52
CA PHE A 131 -7.81 12.13 4.86
C PHE A 131 -8.61 10.85 4.94
N HIS A 132 -8.18 9.93 5.81
CA HIS A 132 -8.90 8.71 6.08
C HIS A 132 -9.50 8.77 7.48
N ILE A 133 -10.82 8.75 7.56
CA ILE A 133 -11.57 8.95 8.79
C ILE A 133 -12.29 7.66 9.17
N ASP A 134 -11.94 7.09 10.31
CA ASP A 134 -12.71 6.02 10.95
C ASP A 134 -13.69 6.59 12.00
N GLY A 135 -13.34 7.73 12.60
CA GLY A 135 -14.13 8.39 13.64
C GLY A 135 -15.16 9.40 13.12
N ALA A 136 -15.46 10.38 13.97
CA ALA A 136 -16.32 11.50 13.68
C ALA A 136 -15.60 12.83 13.92
N LEU A 137 -15.61 13.69 12.91
CA LEU A 137 -15.32 15.11 13.08
C LEU A 137 -16.61 15.79 13.49
N VAL A 138 -16.55 16.61 14.53
CA VAL A 138 -17.73 17.22 15.15
C VAL A 138 -17.52 18.72 15.20
N ALA A 139 -18.45 19.48 14.65
CA ALA A 139 -18.45 20.94 14.72
C ALA A 139 -18.73 21.41 16.16
N PRO A 140 -18.48 22.69 16.48
CA PRO A 140 -18.96 23.26 17.74
C PRO A 140 -20.49 23.17 17.87
N SER A 141 -20.99 22.89 19.07
CA SER A 141 -22.44 22.87 19.33
C SER A 141 -23.08 24.25 19.25
N ASP A 142 -22.30 25.31 19.47
CA ASP A 142 -22.75 26.69 19.26
C ASP A 142 -22.68 27.01 17.76
N TYR A 143 -23.85 26.95 17.10
CA TYR A 143 -23.98 27.19 15.66
C TYR A 143 -23.51 28.59 15.23
N ARG A 144 -23.45 29.56 16.15
CA ARG A 144 -22.99 30.93 15.85
C ARG A 144 -21.51 30.97 15.53
N ILE A 145 -20.73 29.97 15.96
CA ILE A 145 -19.31 29.85 15.61
C ILE A 145 -19.13 29.59 14.11
N LEU A 146 -20.08 28.88 13.48
CA LEU A 146 -20.09 28.58 12.04
C LEU A 146 -21.01 29.50 11.24
N GLY A 147 -21.86 30.27 11.93
CA GLY A 147 -23.04 30.90 11.34
C GLY A 147 -22.76 31.74 10.09
N ASP A 148 -21.72 32.56 10.13
CA ASP A 148 -21.40 33.51 9.06
C ASP A 148 -20.19 33.10 8.23
N LEU A 149 -19.68 31.88 8.46
CA LEU A 149 -18.56 31.33 7.71
C LEU A 149 -19.06 30.60 6.48
N ARG A 150 -18.32 30.72 5.38
CA ARG A 150 -18.66 30.01 4.14
C ARG A 150 -18.48 28.50 4.27
N SER A 151 -17.44 28.08 4.98
CA SER A 151 -17.11 26.66 5.13
C SER A 151 -16.71 26.32 6.57
N TRP A 152 -17.02 25.10 6.98
CA TRP A 152 -16.53 24.50 8.21
C TRP A 152 -15.12 23.91 8.02
N LEU A 153 -14.89 23.20 6.91
CA LEU A 153 -13.58 22.69 6.50
C LEU A 153 -13.33 23.12 5.05
N SER A 154 -12.27 23.86 4.80
CA SER A 154 -11.88 24.25 3.45
C SER A 154 -10.48 23.80 3.09
N PHE A 155 -10.33 23.54 1.79
CA PHE A 155 -9.10 23.18 1.14
C PHE A 155 -8.87 24.24 0.07
N ASP A 156 -7.93 25.15 0.30
CA ASP A 156 -7.73 26.33 -0.54
C ASP A 156 -6.41 26.24 -1.31
N GLY A 157 -6.48 26.31 -2.64
CA GLY A 157 -5.32 26.20 -3.52
C GLY A 157 -4.58 24.86 -3.42
N VAL A 158 -5.24 23.79 -2.99
CA VAL A 158 -4.65 22.44 -2.89
C VAL A 158 -4.94 21.62 -4.15
N ASP A 159 -4.01 20.74 -4.51
CA ASP A 159 -4.17 19.74 -5.57
C ASP A 159 -4.06 18.33 -4.98
N GLY A 160 -4.91 17.41 -5.43
CA GLY A 160 -4.78 15.97 -5.12
C GLY A 160 -5.03 15.63 -3.65
N VAL A 161 -6.05 16.26 -3.06
CA VAL A 161 -6.55 15.91 -1.72
C VAL A 161 -7.79 15.06 -1.84
N THR A 162 -7.82 13.92 -1.15
CA THR A 162 -9.01 13.08 -1.04
C THR A 162 -9.49 13.01 0.41
N LEU A 163 -10.80 12.84 0.59
CA LEU A 163 -11.42 12.67 1.90
C LEU A 163 -12.29 11.43 1.85
N SER A 164 -12.07 10.49 2.77
CA SER A 164 -12.74 9.18 2.76
C SER A 164 -13.13 8.71 4.15
N GLY A 165 -14.22 7.95 4.21
CA GLY A 165 -14.71 7.31 5.43
C GLY A 165 -15.43 8.23 6.43
N GLY A 166 -15.76 7.66 7.58
CA GLY A 166 -16.10 8.39 8.80
C GLY A 166 -17.36 9.23 8.75
N VAL A 167 -17.51 10.10 9.75
CA VAL A 167 -18.67 10.99 9.92
C VAL A 167 -18.21 12.44 10.03
N LEU A 168 -18.87 13.31 9.27
CA LEU A 168 -18.78 14.76 9.43
C LEU A 168 -20.07 15.27 10.08
N ASP A 169 -20.03 15.48 11.39
CA ASP A 169 -21.16 15.94 12.19
C ASP A 169 -21.07 17.47 12.37
N ALA A 170 -21.81 18.21 11.54
CA ALA A 170 -21.80 19.67 11.55
C ALA A 170 -22.62 20.32 12.68
N ASN A 171 -23.21 19.54 13.61
CA ASN A 171 -24.03 20.04 14.72
C ASN A 171 -25.13 21.05 14.33
N GLY A 172 -25.78 20.83 13.18
CA GLY A 172 -26.71 21.79 12.58
C GLY A 172 -28.09 21.91 13.25
N ALA A 173 -28.44 21.03 14.19
CA ALA A 173 -29.79 20.96 14.77
C ALA A 173 -30.23 22.31 15.40
N ALA A 174 -29.39 22.91 16.23
CA ALA A 174 -29.71 24.18 16.88
C ALA A 174 -29.85 25.35 15.87
N LEU A 175 -29.12 25.32 14.75
CA LEU A 175 -29.30 26.28 13.66
C LEU A 175 -30.66 26.08 12.97
N TRP A 176 -31.05 24.82 12.77
CA TRP A 176 -32.35 24.50 12.16
C TRP A 176 -33.52 24.95 13.03
N ASP A 177 -33.42 24.75 14.35
CA ASP A 177 -34.40 25.23 15.33
C ASP A 177 -34.48 26.77 15.33
N CYS A 178 -33.34 27.46 15.21
CA CYS A 178 -33.35 28.91 15.02
C CYS A 178 -34.15 29.28 13.76
N LYS A 179 -33.81 28.68 12.60
CA LYS A 179 -34.43 29.02 11.32
C LYS A 179 -35.93 28.74 11.29
N SER A 180 -36.38 27.68 11.96
CA SER A 180 -37.81 27.33 12.04
C SER A 180 -38.60 28.31 12.92
N SER A 181 -37.96 28.98 13.88
CA SER A 181 -38.58 29.95 14.78
C SER A 181 -38.79 31.37 14.18
N ALA A 182 -38.47 31.58 12.90
CA ALA A 182 -38.47 32.90 12.23
C ALA A 182 -37.60 33.97 12.92
N ALA A 183 -36.63 33.54 13.74
CA ALA A 183 -35.63 34.42 14.34
C ALA A 183 -34.59 34.88 13.29
N HIS A 184 -33.83 35.94 13.61
CA HIS A 184 -32.65 36.30 12.84
C HIS A 184 -31.56 35.25 13.08
N CYS A 185 -31.38 34.37 12.10
CA CYS A 185 -30.44 33.26 12.17
C CYS A 185 -29.36 33.43 11.12
N PRO A 186 -28.12 33.03 11.43
CA PRO A 186 -27.04 33.10 10.47
C PRO A 186 -27.22 32.06 9.35
N VAL A 187 -26.51 32.23 8.23
CA VAL A 187 -26.69 31.40 7.04
C VAL A 187 -26.32 29.93 7.31
N GLY A 188 -25.26 29.72 8.08
CA GLY A 188 -24.64 28.42 8.34
C GLY A 188 -23.51 28.13 7.35
N ALA A 189 -22.50 27.40 7.81
CA ALA A 189 -21.38 26.97 6.99
C ALA A 189 -21.72 25.73 6.16
N MET A 190 -21.14 25.65 4.95
CA MET A 190 -21.19 24.43 4.14
C MET A 190 -20.09 23.46 4.57
N VAL A 191 -20.36 22.17 4.36
CA VAL A 191 -19.38 21.07 4.44
C VAL A 191 -18.59 21.10 3.11
N PRO A 192 -17.30 20.71 3.05
CA PRO A 192 -16.43 21.00 1.90
C PRO A 192 -17.06 20.73 0.53
N THR A 193 -17.14 21.79 -0.28
CA THR A 193 -17.47 21.74 -1.72
C THR A 193 -16.22 22.11 -2.51
N SER A 194 -15.72 21.22 -3.37
CA SER A 194 -14.53 21.46 -4.19
C SER A 194 -14.78 22.43 -5.34
N ASN A 195 -13.80 23.29 -5.64
CA ASN A 195 -13.70 24.00 -6.93
C ASN A 195 -12.64 23.36 -7.88
N SER A 196 -12.09 22.20 -7.50
CA SER A 196 -11.03 21.50 -8.24
C SER A 196 -11.25 19.98 -8.14
N SER A 197 -10.94 19.25 -9.22
CA SER A 197 -11.26 17.84 -9.43
C SER A 197 -10.95 16.91 -8.24
N SER A 198 -12.00 16.18 -7.82
CA SER A 198 -12.06 15.05 -6.88
C SER A 198 -12.31 15.39 -5.40
N ILE A 199 -13.60 15.47 -5.06
CA ILE A 199 -14.14 15.04 -3.76
C ILE A 199 -15.35 14.11 -4.03
N ILE A 200 -15.07 12.82 -4.22
CA ILE A 200 -15.93 11.66 -3.89
C ILE A 200 -14.98 10.56 -3.40
#